data_AF-A0A356ZV10-F1
#
_entry.id   AF-A0A356ZV10-F1
#
_cell.length_a   1.000
_cell.length_b   1.000
_cell.length_c   1.000
_cell.angle_alpha   90.00
_cell.angle_beta   90.00
_cell.angle_gamma   90.00
#
_symmetry.space_group_name_H-M   'P 1'
#
loop_
_entity.id
_entity.type
_entity.pdbx_description
1 polymer ?
#
loop_
_entity_poly.entity_id
_entity_poly.type
_entity_poly.pdbx_seq_one_letter_code
_entity_poly.pdbx_strand_id
1 'polypeptide(L)' 'MVDASEFQDLAGKYNVYGVPKSVVNGKLDVTGAVPENQLLKVVLDSIAS' A
#
# COMPACT_ATOMS: atom_id res chain seq x y z
N MET A 1 9.02 -0.81 6.90
CA MET A 1 7.72 -1.25 7.44
C MET A 1 7.21 -0.14 8.34
N VAL A 2 5.92 0.17 8.30
CA VAL A 2 5.30 1.22 9.13
C VAL A 2 4.24 0.54 9.99
N ASP A 3 4.22 0.82 11.30
CA ASP A 3 3.18 0.31 12.21
C ASP A 3 1.95 1.23 12.16
N ALA A 4 0.81 0.70 11.72
CA ALA A 4 -0.41 1.51 11.59
C ALA A 4 -0.93 2.04 12.94
N SER A 5 -0.61 1.37 14.05
CA SER A 5 -1.04 1.78 15.40
C SER A 5 -0.25 2.97 15.94
N GLU A 6 1.03 3.10 15.54
CA GLU A 6 1.89 4.23 15.93
C GLU A 6 1.70 5.46 15.02
N PHE A 7 1.26 5.26 13.77
CA PHE A 7 1.12 6.32 12.76
C PHE A 7 -0.34 6.49 12.33
N GLN A 8 -1.24 6.78 13.29
CA GLN A 8 -2.68 6.85 13.05
C GLN A 8 -3.09 7.85 11.96
N ASP A 9 -2.49 9.04 11.92
CA ASP A 9 -2.78 10.04 10.89
C ASP A 9 -2.40 9.55 9.48
N LEU A 10 -1.27 8.84 9.37
CA LEU A 10 -0.82 8.27 8.10
C LEU A 10 -1.70 7.09 7.69
N ALA A 11 -2.10 6.25 8.65
CA ALA A 11 -3.03 5.15 8.46
C ALA A 11 -4.40 5.66 7.97
N GLY A 12 -4.90 6.74 8.59
CA GLY A 12 -6.12 7.43 8.17
C GLY A 12 -5.98 8.02 6.77
N LYS A 13 -4.88 8.74 6.48
CA LYS A 13 -4.60 9.32 5.16
C LYS A 13 -4.67 8.29 4.04
N TYR A 14 -4.17 7.07 4.26
CA TYR A 14 -4.16 6.00 3.26
C TYR A 14 -5.26 4.96 3.45
N ASN A 15 -6.26 5.22 4.29
CA ASN A 15 -7.40 4.33 4.51
C ASN A 15 -6.95 2.89 4.85
N VAL A 16 -6.06 2.75 5.83
CA VAL A 16 -5.55 1.47 6.29
C VAL A 16 -6.54 0.83 7.25
N TYR A 17 -7.38 -0.07 6.74
CA TYR A 17 -8.33 -0.87 7.53
C TYR A 17 -7.90 -2.33 7.72
N GLY A 18 -6.97 -2.81 6.90
CA GLY A 18 -6.43 -4.17 6.95
C GLY A 18 -4.93 -4.17 6.70
N VAL A 19 -4.22 -5.11 7.33
CA VAL A 19 -2.76 -5.25 7.25
C VAL A 19 -2.35 -6.65 6.77
N PRO A 20 -1.22 -6.80 6.04
CA PRO A 20 -0.36 -5.72 5.55
C PRO A 20 -1.02 -4.92 4.41
N LYS A 21 -0.77 -3.61 4.34
CA LYS A 21 -1.16 -2.75 3.20
C LYS A 21 0.08 -2.02 2.67
N SER A 22 0.30 -2.14 1.36
CA SER A 22 1.38 -1.46 0.65
C SER A 22 0.79 -0.35 -0.19
N VAL A 23 1.29 0.87 -0.04
CA VAL A 23 0.92 2.03 -0.85
C VAL A 23 2.13 2.43 -1.68
N VAL A 24 1.96 2.49 -3.01
CA VAL A 24 3.02 2.80 -3.97
C VAL A 24 2.82 4.21 -4.53
N ASN A 25 3.87 5.03 -4.42
CA ASN A 25 3.89 6.43 -4.85
C ASN A 25 2.75 7.29 -4.30
N GLY A 26 2.11 6.88 -3.20
CA GLY A 26 0.93 7.55 -2.64
C GLY A 26 -0.31 7.54 -3.54
N LYS A 27 -0.31 6.74 -4.63
CA LYS A 27 -1.37 6.73 -5.65
C LYS A 27 -2.12 5.40 -5.69
N LEU A 28 -1.37 4.28 -5.71
CA LEU A 28 -1.92 2.92 -5.81
C LEU A 28 -1.66 2.15 -4.53
N ASP A 29 -2.53 1.19 -4.20
CA ASP A 29 -2.36 0.35 -3.02
C ASP A 29 -2.79 -1.10 -3.24
N VAL A 30 -2.27 -1.97 -2.38
CA VAL A 30 -2.65 -3.38 -2.27
C VAL A 30 -2.73 -3.79 -0.81
N THR A 31 -3.78 -4.53 -0.45
CA THR A 31 -4.01 -5.04 0.91
C THR A 31 -3.91 -6.56 0.93
N GLY A 32 -3.30 -7.10 1.98
CA GLY A 32 -3.01 -8.52 2.15
C GLY A 32 -1.69 -8.94 1.52
N ALA A 33 -1.32 -10.21 1.78
CA ALA A 33 -0.19 -10.83 1.10
C ALA A 33 -0.64 -11.29 -0.30
N VAL A 34 -0.20 -10.59 -1.34
CA VAL A 34 -0.47 -10.94 -2.74
C VAL A 34 0.73 -11.62 -3.39
N PRO A 35 0.53 -12.41 -4.47
CA PRO A 35 1.62 -12.92 -5.29
C PRO A 35 2.56 -11.81 -5.81
N GLU A 36 3.83 -12.14 -6.00
CA GLU A 36 4.87 -11.19 -6.41
C GLU A 36 4.55 -10.49 -7.74
N ASN A 37 4.06 -11.24 -8.72
CA ASN A 37 3.69 -10.69 -10.03
C ASN A 37 2.58 -9.63 -9.92
N GLN A 38 1.66 -9.78 -8.97
CA GLN A 38 0.60 -8.80 -8.74
C GLN A 38 1.16 -7.54 -8.09
N LEU A 39 2.05 -7.67 -7.10
CA LEU A 39 2.72 -6.51 -6.49
C LEU A 39 3.57 -5.76 -7.52
N LEU A 40 4.35 -6.49 -8.34
CA LEU A 40 5.17 -5.90 -9.40
C LEU A 40 4.32 -5.10 -10.40
N LYS A 41 3.15 -5.63 -10.78
CA LYS A 41 2.22 -4.90 -11.65
C LYS A 41 1.78 -3.56 -11.04
N VAL A 42 1.41 -3.53 -9.76
CA VAL A 42 1.03 -2.28 -9.08
C VAL A 42 2.19 -1.28 -9.09
N VAL A 43 3.42 -1.74 -8.89
CA VAL A 43 4.61 -0.88 -8.93
C VAL A 43 4.80 -0.26 -10.32
N LEU A 44 4.75 -1.07 -11.38
CA LEU A 44 4.91 -0.59 -12.75
C LEU A 44 3.78 0.36 -13.17
N ASP A 45 2.53 0.04 -12.82
CA ASP A 45 1.38 0.90 -13.12
C ASP A 45 1.50 2.27 -12.42
N SER A 46 2.12 2.31 -11.23
CA SER A 46 2.28 3.55 -10.44
C SER A 46 3.25 4.58 -11.02
N ILE A 47 4.11 4.18 -11.97
CA ILE A 47 5.09 5.05 -12.64
C ILE A 47 4.75 5.34 -14.11
N ALA A 48 3.80 4.61 -14.68
CA ALA A 48 3.30 4.85 -16.04
C ALA A 48 2.25 5.98 -16.12
N SER A 49 1.84 6.52 -14.97
CA SER A 49 0.74 7.50 -14.81
C SER A 49 1.21 8.88 -14.35
#